data_AF-A0AAX3PRD4-F1
#
_entry.id   AF-A0AAX3PRD4-F1
#
_cell.length_a   1.000
_cell.length_b   1.000
_cell.length_c   1.000
_cell.angle_alpha   90.00
_cell.angle_beta   90.00
_cell.angle_gamma   90.00
#
_symmetry.space_group_name_H-M   'P 1'
#
loop_
_entity.id
_entity.type
_entity.pdbx_description
1 polymer ?
#
loop_
_entity_poly.entity_id
_entity_poly.type
_entity_poly.pdbx_seq_one_letter_code
_entity_poly.pdbx_strand_id
1 'polypeptide(L)'
;MDIESLKLEGTPTEVAEQLFKQMIGPMFEHLKRSDPQMATEFGYCIAGNAIACYMNSLDNINQAEQLIINSTQSIAADIKRTRKKAC
;
A
#
# COMPACT_ATOMS: atom_id res chain seq x y z
N MET A 1 -19.45 -4.17 -3.47
CA MET A 1 -19.19 -3.43 -2.23
C MET A 1 -19.22 -1.96 -2.60
N ASP A 2 -20.13 -1.20 -2.01
CA ASP A 2 -20.37 0.18 -2.41
C ASP A 2 -19.38 1.11 -1.70
N ILE A 3 -18.61 1.93 -2.42
CA ILE A 3 -17.60 2.80 -1.80
C ILE A 3 -18.27 3.85 -0.92
N GLU A 4 -19.50 4.27 -1.28
CA GLU A 4 -20.31 5.21 -0.50
C GLU A 4 -20.74 4.64 0.87
N SER A 5 -20.68 3.31 1.04
CA SER A 5 -20.97 2.67 2.34
C SER A 5 -19.80 2.70 3.31
N LEU A 6 -18.59 3.02 2.84
CA LEU A 6 -17.42 3.20 3.70
C LEU A 6 -17.41 4.63 4.23
N LYS A 7 -17.81 4.78 5.49
CA LYS A 7 -17.65 6.04 6.23
C LYS A 7 -16.17 6.26 6.54
N LEU A 8 -15.45 6.86 5.60
CA LEU A 8 -14.06 7.24 5.75
C LEU A 8 -14.00 8.67 6.29
N GLU A 9 -13.46 8.84 7.49
CA GLU A 9 -13.38 10.14 8.16
C GLU A 9 -11.97 10.39 8.69
N GLY A 10 -11.59 11.67 8.81
CA GLY A 10 -10.31 12.10 9.38
C GLY A 10 -9.30 12.62 8.36
N THR A 11 -8.03 12.61 8.75
CA THR A 11 -6.88 13.03 7.95
C THR A 11 -6.59 12.04 6.80
N PRO A 12 -5.83 12.44 5.76
CA PRO A 12 -5.45 11.53 4.68
C PRO A 12 -4.78 10.24 5.16
N THR A 13 -3.95 10.32 6.20
CA THR A 13 -3.30 9.14 6.82
C THR A 13 -4.32 8.21 7.46
N GLU A 14 -5.27 8.76 8.22
CA GLU A 14 -6.32 7.97 8.88
C GLU A 14 -7.27 7.33 7.86
N VAL A 15 -7.61 8.05 6.78
CA VAL A 15 -8.42 7.52 5.68
C VAL A 15 -7.67 6.38 4.96
N ALA A 16 -6.38 6.55 4.67
CA ALA A 16 -5.56 5.49 4.08
C ALA A 16 -5.50 4.25 4.99
N GLU A 17 -5.30 4.44 6.29
CA GLU A 17 -5.28 3.35 7.26
C GLU A 17 -6.63 2.61 7.33
N GLN A 18 -7.75 3.33 7.28
CA GLN A 18 -9.09 2.75 7.23
C GLN A 18 -9.32 1.91 5.98
N LEU A 19 -8.96 2.42 4.79
CA LEU A 19 -9.02 1.67 3.53
C LEU A 19 -8.20 0.38 3.59
N PHE A 20 -7.00 0.46 4.16
CA PHE A 20 -6.15 -0.72 4.35
C PHE A 20 -6.77 -1.74 5.31
N LYS A 21 -7.31 -1.30 6.45
CA LYS A 21 -7.89 -2.19 7.46
C LYS A 21 -9.23 -2.80 7.02
N GLN A 22 -10.08 -2.03 6.36
CA GLN A 22 -11.45 -2.43 6.07
C GLN A 22 -11.58 -3.15 4.72
N MET A 23 -10.68 -2.92 3.77
CA MET A 23 -10.78 -3.49 2.42
C MET A 23 -9.53 -4.25 1.98
N ILE A 24 -8.40 -3.56 1.87
CA ILE A 24 -7.21 -4.10 1.17
C ILE A 24 -6.62 -5.26 1.97
N GLY A 25 -6.45 -5.09 3.29
CA GLY A 25 -5.91 -6.11 4.19
C GLY A 25 -6.77 -7.39 4.23
N PRO A 26 -8.09 -7.29 4.50
CA PRO A 26 -8.97 -8.46 4.48
C PRO A 26 -8.97 -9.21 3.15
N MET A 27 -8.97 -8.48 2.02
CA MET A 27 -8.89 -9.10 0.70
C MET A 27 -7.55 -9.81 0.49
N PHE A 28 -6.43 -9.15 0.83
CA PHE A 28 -5.10 -9.75 0.72
C PHE A 28 -4.99 -11.03 1.55
N GLU A 29 -5.47 -11.03 2.80
CA GLU A 29 -5.44 -12.22 3.66
C GLU A 29 -6.39 -13.32 3.19
N HIS A 30 -7.54 -12.97 2.61
CA HIS A 30 -8.41 -13.94 1.95
C HIS A 30 -7.69 -14.62 0.78
N LEU A 31 -7.13 -13.83 -0.14
CA LEU A 31 -6.39 -14.33 -1.29
C LEU A 31 -5.19 -15.17 -0.84
N LYS A 32 -4.44 -14.73 0.18
CA LYS A 32 -3.25 -15.45 0.65
C LYS A 32 -3.55 -16.86 1.14
N ARG A 33 -4.76 -17.10 1.66
CA ARG A 33 -5.19 -18.43 2.12
C ARG A 33 -5.60 -19.34 0.97
N SER A 34 -6.20 -18.80 -0.08
CA SER A 34 -6.70 -19.57 -1.23
C SER A 34 -5.69 -19.72 -2.35
N ASP A 35 -4.98 -18.64 -2.67
CA ASP A 35 -3.99 -18.50 -3.74
C ASP A 35 -2.93 -17.45 -3.34
N PRO A 36 -1.80 -17.90 -2.74
CA PRO A 36 -0.71 -17.01 -2.32
C PRO A 36 -0.09 -16.19 -3.45
N GLN A 37 -0.09 -16.71 -4.69
CA GLN A 37 0.45 -15.98 -5.84
C GLN A 37 -0.47 -14.81 -6.19
N MET A 38 -1.79 -15.07 -6.26
CA MET A 38 -2.78 -14.02 -6.51
C MET A 38 -2.77 -12.94 -5.43
N ALA A 39 -2.52 -13.30 -4.16
CA ALA A 39 -2.35 -12.32 -3.10
C ALA A 39 -1.15 -11.40 -3.34
N THR A 40 -0.03 -11.95 -3.80
CA THR A 40 1.18 -11.20 -4.13
C THR A 40 0.92 -10.23 -5.29
N GLU A 41 0.26 -10.72 -6.35
CA GLU A 41 -0.12 -9.91 -7.51
C GLU A 41 -1.09 -8.80 -7.11
N PHE A 42 -2.11 -9.10 -6.31
CA PHE A 42 -3.05 -8.13 -5.78
C PHE A 42 -2.35 -7.01 -4.99
N GLY A 43 -1.47 -7.38 -4.05
CA GLY A 43 -0.71 -6.41 -3.27
C GLY A 43 0.15 -5.50 -4.15
N TYR A 44 0.79 -6.06 -5.18
CA TYR A 44 1.61 -5.30 -6.12
C TYR A 44 0.76 -4.33 -6.97
N CYS A 45 -0.39 -4.78 -7.49
CA CYS A 45 -1.31 -3.95 -8.26
C CYS A 45 -1.87 -2.78 -7.46
N ILE A 46 -2.25 -2.99 -6.19
CA ILE A 46 -2.73 -1.91 -5.32
C ILE A 46 -1.64 -0.86 -5.10
N ALA A 47 -0.41 -1.28 -4.80
CA ALA A 47 0.71 -0.35 -4.64
C ALA A 47 1.02 0.41 -5.93
N GLY A 48 1.03 -0.28 -7.07
CA GLY A 48 1.28 0.31 -8.39
C GLY A 48 0.23 1.36 -8.78
N ASN A 49 -1.06 1.06 -8.57
CA ASN A 49 -2.14 2.01 -8.82
C ASN A 49 -2.05 3.25 -7.92
N ALA A 50 -1.73 3.08 -6.63
CA ALA A 50 -1.55 4.20 -5.72
C ALA A 50 -0.39 5.12 -6.15
N ILE A 51 0.74 4.52 -6.56
CA ILE A 51 1.90 5.25 -7.10
C ILE A 51 1.52 6.01 -8.38
N ALA A 52 0.83 5.36 -9.31
CA ALA A 52 0.41 5.98 -10.56
C ALA A 52 -0.53 7.18 -10.32
N CYS A 53 -1.50 7.05 -9.42
CA CYS A 53 -2.38 8.16 -9.04
C CYS A 53 -1.59 9.32 -8.43
N TYR A 54 -0.64 9.04 -7.54
CA TYR A 54 0.22 10.07 -6.94
C TYR A 54 1.05 10.80 -8.01
N MET A 55 1.76 10.06 -8.87
CA MET A 55 2.61 10.66 -9.91
C MET A 55 1.81 11.48 -10.91
N ASN A 56 0.60 11.03 -11.29
CA ASN A 56 -0.29 11.78 -12.20
C ASN A 56 -0.85 13.07 -11.57
N SER A 57 -0.82 13.20 -10.24
CA SER A 57 -1.30 14.40 -9.55
C SER A 57 -0.25 15.53 -9.46
N LEU A 58 0.96 15.30 -9.96
CA LEU A 58 2.11 16.20 -9.79
C LEU A 58 2.64 16.74 -11.12
N ASP A 59 3.08 17.99 -11.10
CA ASP A 59 3.74 18.61 -12.26
C ASP A 59 5.19 18.13 -12.45
N ASN A 60 5.86 17.73 -11.36
CA ASN A 60 7.26 17.27 -11.39
C ASN A 60 7.37 15.77 -11.06
N ILE A 61 7.32 14.96 -12.11
CA ILE A 61 7.40 13.50 -12.02
C ILE A 61 8.75 13.03 -11.44
N ASN A 62 9.85 13.69 -11.78
CA ASN A 62 11.19 13.28 -11.33
C ASN A 62 11.34 13.39 -9.80
N GLN A 63 10.75 14.43 -9.21
CA GLN A 63 10.74 14.58 -7.75
C GLN A 63 9.89 13.48 -7.09
N ALA A 64 8.74 13.15 -7.68
CA ALA A 64 7.85 12.09 -7.21
C ALA A 64 8.55 10.73 -7.24
N GLU A 65 9.22 10.41 -8.35
CA GLU A 65 9.98 9.17 -8.53
C GLU A 65 11.06 9.03 -7.46
N GLN A 66 11.86 10.06 -7.24
CA GLN A 66 12.92 10.03 -6.23
C GLN A 66 12.36 9.79 -4.82
N LEU A 67 11.22 10.40 -4.49
CA LEU A 67 10.55 10.18 -3.20
C LEU A 67 10.09 8.72 -3.05
N ILE A 68 9.53 8.12 -4.10
CA ILE A 68 9.08 6.73 -4.10
C ILE A 68 10.29 5.77 -3.93
N ILE A 69 11.38 6.01 -4.64
CA ILE A 69 12.62 5.23 -4.50
C ILE A 69 13.14 5.29 -3.07
N ASN A 70 13.25 6.50 -2.50
CA ASN A 70 13.75 6.67 -1.14
C ASN A 70 12.83 5.97 -0.11
N SER A 71 11.52 6.08 -0.30
CA SER A 71 10.52 5.46 0.58
C SER A 71 10.59 3.93 0.52
N THR A 72 10.69 3.34 -0.67
CA THR A 72 10.80 1.89 -0.84
C THR A 72 12.10 1.34 -0.27
N GLN A 73 13.22 2.07 -0.40
CA GLN A 73 14.49 1.72 0.24
C GLN A 73 14.39 1.74 1.77
N SER A 74 13.73 2.76 2.34
CA SER A 74 13.50 2.86 3.79
C SER A 74 12.66 1.69 4.32
N ILE A 75 11.55 1.38 3.64
CA ILE A 75 10.69 0.23 3.98
C ILE A 75 11.50 -1.09 3.92
N ALA A 76 12.30 -1.29 2.88
CA ALA A 76 13.11 -2.50 2.74
C ALA A 76 14.16 -2.61 3.86
N ALA A 77 14.79 -1.50 4.25
CA ALA A 77 15.74 -1.46 5.35
C ALA A 77 15.07 -1.81 6.70
N ASP A 78 13.87 -1.27 6.94
CA ASP A 78 13.09 -1.56 8.14
C ASP A 78 12.67 -3.02 8.23
N ILE A 79 12.17 -3.60 7.15
CA ILE A 79 11.83 -5.03 7.11
C ILE A 79 13.06 -5.89 7.40
N LYS A 80 14.21 -5.58 6.77
CA LYS A 80 15.47 -6.30 7.02
C LYS A 80 15.89 -6.20 8.50
N ARG A 81 15.74 -5.02 9.11
CA ARG A 81 16.08 -4.78 10.52
C ARG A 81 15.15 -5.54 11.46
N THR A 82 13.84 -5.52 11.21
CA THR A 82 12.85 -6.21 12.05
C THR A 82 13.01 -7.73 11.96
N ARG A 83 13.30 -8.27 10.76
CA ARG A 83 13.62 -9.69 10.59
C ARG A 83 14.89 -10.11 11.35
N LYS A 84 15.88 -9.23 11.48
CA LYS A 84 17.12 -9.50 12.26
C LYS A 84 16.91 -9.49 13.78
N LYS A 85 15.87 -8.82 14.29
CA LYS A 85 15.59 -8.74 15.74
C LYS A 85 14.74 -9.91 16.28
N ALA A 86 14.24 -10.79 15.41
CA ALA A 86 13.38 -11.91 15.78
C ALA A 86 14.16 -13.20 16.16
N CYS A 87 15.44 -13.08 16.54
CA CYS A 87 16.29 -14.17 17.00
C CYS A 87 16.76 -13.89 18.44
#